data_AF-A0A8C0HK14-F1
#
_entry.id   AF-A0A8C0HK14-F1
#
_cell.length_a   1.000
_cell.length_b   1.000
_cell.length_c   1.000
_cell.angle_alpha   90.00
_cell.angle_beta   90.00
_cell.angle_gamma   90.00
#
_symmetry.space_group_name_H-M   'P 1'
#
loop_
_entity.id
_entity.type
_entity.pdbx_description
1 polymer ?
#
loop_
_entity_poly.entity_id
_entity_poly.type
_entity_poly.pdbx_seq_one_letter_code
_entity_poly.pdbx_strand_id
1 'polypeptide(L)'
;MYYTLCSGLCVLFVVCCVPSYPTMYCCIFQTHEVVKLSEGLSRIHMIHKATENILVTTPNRLIYLLKQDPPVIDLTRVEWLVVDESDKLFEDGKSGFRDQLASIFLACTSHVVKRALFSATFAFDVEQWCKLNLDNIILVSVGARNAAAETVDQELLFVGSETGKLLAMRDLVKKGFTPPVLVFVQSIERAKELFHELIYEGINVDVIHADKTQQQRDNVVHSFRAGKIWVLICTALLARGIDFKGVNMVINYDFPTSAVEYIHRIGRTGRAGHTGKAVTFFTEDDKPLLRSVANVIQQAGCPVPDYIKAFHKLQR
;
A
#
# COMPACT_ATOMS: atom_id res chain seq x y z
N MET A 1 11.41 -6.80 14.95
CA MET A 1 11.04 -7.86 13.98
C MET A 1 10.74 -7.19 12.65
N TYR A 2 11.49 -7.50 11.59
CA TYR A 2 11.22 -6.98 10.25
C TYR A 2 10.44 -8.03 9.45
N TYR A 3 9.12 -7.89 9.37
CA TYR A 3 8.30 -8.71 8.47
C TYR A 3 8.22 -8.06 7.09
N THR A 4 8.46 -8.86 6.04
CA THR A 4 8.34 -8.40 4.66
C THR A 4 6.87 -8.47 4.24
N LEU A 5 6.24 -7.30 4.09
CA LEU A 5 4.81 -7.17 3.78
C LEU A 5 4.48 -7.72 2.38
N CYS A 6 3.38 -8.47 2.27
CA CYS A 6 3.08 -9.28 1.09
C CYS A 6 1.85 -8.78 0.28
N SER A 7 2.11 -7.85 -0.64
CA SER A 7 1.42 -7.62 -1.94
C SER A 7 -0.12 -7.66 -2.03
N GLY A 8 -0.71 -6.47 -2.24
CA GLY A 8 -1.99 -6.28 -2.93
C GLY A 8 -3.25 -6.41 -2.05
N LEU A 9 -3.95 -5.28 -1.92
CA LEU A 9 -5.07 -5.03 -1.00
C LEU A 9 -4.69 -5.05 0.49
N CYS A 10 -5.46 -4.33 1.30
CA CYS A 10 -5.34 -4.29 2.76
C CYS A 10 -5.43 -5.73 3.31
N VAL A 11 -4.33 -6.17 3.94
CA VAL A 11 -4.08 -7.58 4.24
C VAL A 11 -4.65 -7.91 5.61
N LEU A 12 -5.55 -8.88 5.64
CA LEU A 12 -6.01 -9.51 6.86
C LEU A 12 -5.22 -10.81 7.07
N PHE A 13 -4.47 -10.88 8.17
CA PHE A 13 -3.91 -12.15 8.64
C PHE A 13 -4.85 -12.69 9.71
N VAL A 14 -5.40 -13.88 9.45
CA VAL A 14 -6.21 -14.64 10.39
C VAL A 14 -5.36 -15.83 10.85
N VAL A 15 -5.09 -15.94 12.14
CA VAL A 15 -4.43 -17.14 12.71
C VAL A 15 -5.48 -17.97 13.43
N CYS A 16 -5.80 -19.12 12.84
CA CYS A 16 -6.56 -20.19 13.47
C CYS A 16 -5.59 -21.16 14.14
N CYS A 17 -5.79 -21.39 15.43
CA CYS A 17 -5.17 -22.49 16.17
C CYS A 17 -6.26 -23.51 16.48
N VAL A 18 -6.05 -24.81 16.18
CA VAL A 18 -7.07 -25.84 16.44
C VAL A 18 -6.41 -27.16 16.87
N PRO A 19 -6.72 -27.65 18.08
CA PRO A 19 -6.53 -29.05 18.43
C PRO A 19 -7.86 -29.81 18.61
N SER A 20 -7.80 -31.13 18.37
CA SER A 20 -8.67 -32.20 18.94
C SER A 20 -9.97 -32.65 18.22
N TYR A 21 -9.81 -33.65 17.33
CA TYR A 21 -10.76 -34.73 16.97
C TYR A 21 -12.06 -34.39 16.15
N PRO A 22 -12.69 -35.37 15.46
CA PRO A 22 -12.10 -36.00 14.27
C PRO A 22 -13.08 -36.11 13.07
N THR A 23 -13.79 -35.05 12.69
CA THR A 23 -14.58 -35.04 11.43
C THR A 23 -14.71 -33.66 10.79
N MET A 24 -13.59 -33.08 10.35
CA MET A 24 -13.60 -32.04 9.31
C MET A 24 -12.27 -32.01 8.56
N TYR A 25 -12.32 -31.96 7.23
CA TYR A 25 -11.16 -32.06 6.35
C TYR A 25 -10.70 -30.67 5.88
N CYS A 26 -9.63 -30.12 6.46
CA CYS A 26 -8.63 -29.25 5.78
C CYS A 26 -7.52 -28.87 6.78
N CYS A 27 -6.25 -28.98 6.37
CA CYS A 27 -5.14 -29.09 7.30
C CYS A 27 -3.84 -29.20 6.48
N ILE A 28 -2.76 -28.40 6.57
CA ILE A 28 -1.44 -28.81 6.02
C ILE A 28 -0.28 -28.05 6.68
N PHE A 29 0.79 -28.72 7.14
CA PHE A 29 2.22 -28.35 7.12
C PHE A 29 3.12 -29.27 7.98
N GLN A 30 3.90 -30.12 7.28
CA GLN A 30 5.36 -29.97 7.32
C GLN A 30 5.77 -29.21 6.04
N THR A 31 6.93 -28.52 6.07
CA THR A 31 7.48 -27.58 5.05
C THR A 31 6.65 -26.32 4.80
N HIS A 32 7.06 -25.20 5.42
CA HIS A 32 6.40 -23.89 5.36
C HIS A 32 5.97 -23.42 3.96
N GLU A 33 4.66 -23.22 3.75
CA GLU A 33 4.13 -22.49 2.59
C GLU A 33 3.01 -21.53 3.05
N VAL A 34 2.95 -20.32 2.50
CA VAL A 34 1.94 -19.32 2.88
C VAL A 34 0.84 -19.33 1.85
N VAL A 35 -0.37 -19.76 2.22
CA VAL A 35 -1.52 -19.77 1.29
C VAL A 35 -2.03 -18.34 1.11
N LYS A 36 -1.66 -17.73 -0.02
CA LYS A 36 -2.11 -16.40 -0.43
C LYS A 36 -3.31 -16.49 -1.38
N LEU A 37 -4.46 -15.97 -0.97
CA LEU A 37 -5.66 -15.93 -1.80
C LEU A 37 -5.79 -14.61 -2.58
N SER A 38 -5.11 -14.49 -3.72
CA SER A 38 -5.22 -13.34 -4.63
C SER A 38 -5.94 -13.68 -5.94
N GLU A 39 -7.11 -13.06 -6.15
CA GLU A 39 -7.89 -12.87 -7.40
C GLU A 39 -8.22 -14.08 -8.32
N GLY A 40 -7.68 -15.27 -8.09
CA GLY A 40 -8.01 -16.48 -8.85
C GLY A 40 -9.23 -17.24 -8.32
N LEU A 41 -10.19 -17.54 -9.20
CA LEU A 41 -11.31 -18.46 -8.95
C LEU A 41 -10.90 -19.95 -8.97
N SER A 42 -9.70 -20.27 -9.45
CA SER A 42 -9.28 -21.63 -9.77
C SER A 42 -8.14 -22.10 -8.87
N ARG A 43 -8.33 -23.28 -8.26
CA ARG A 43 -7.40 -24.05 -7.40
C ARG A 43 -7.28 -23.58 -5.93
N ILE A 44 -8.32 -23.88 -5.15
CA ILE A 44 -8.11 -24.33 -3.77
C ILE A 44 -7.46 -25.73 -3.88
N HIS A 45 -6.14 -25.83 -3.71
CA HIS A 45 -5.49 -27.13 -3.53
C HIS A 45 -5.76 -27.60 -2.10
N MET A 46 -6.74 -28.47 -1.94
CA MET A 46 -7.01 -29.19 -0.69
C MET A 46 -5.87 -30.21 -0.46
N ILE A 47 -5.04 -29.98 0.56
CA ILE A 47 -3.97 -30.90 1.01
C ILE A 47 -4.12 -31.10 2.54
N HIS A 48 -3.63 -32.22 3.11
CA HIS A 48 -3.94 -32.72 4.48
C HIS A 48 -2.72 -32.80 5.48
N LYS A 49 -2.95 -32.43 6.77
CA LYS A 49 -2.15 -32.38 8.05
C LYS A 49 -1.29 -31.14 8.45
N ALA A 50 -1.81 -30.23 9.30
CA ALA A 50 -1.10 -29.22 10.15
C ALA A 50 -1.73 -29.09 11.55
N THR A 51 -1.01 -28.46 12.48
CA THR A 51 -1.51 -28.06 13.81
C THR A 51 -1.75 -26.55 13.98
N GLU A 52 -1.32 -25.71 13.03
CA GLU A 52 -1.54 -24.25 13.05
C GLU A 52 -1.89 -23.75 11.64
N ASN A 53 -2.88 -22.86 11.52
CA ASN A 53 -3.45 -22.43 10.24
C ASN A 53 -3.44 -20.89 10.12
N ILE A 54 -2.47 -20.33 9.39
CA ILE A 54 -2.45 -18.90 9.02
C ILE A 54 -3.11 -18.71 7.65
N LEU A 55 -4.14 -17.86 7.59
CA LEU A 55 -4.74 -17.39 6.35
C LEU A 55 -4.35 -15.93 6.10
N VAL A 56 -3.85 -15.65 4.90
CA VAL A 56 -3.55 -14.30 4.41
C VAL A 56 -4.53 -13.95 3.30
N THR A 57 -5.39 -12.96 3.53
CA THR A 57 -6.52 -12.67 2.64
C THR A 57 -6.91 -11.20 2.63
N THR A 58 -7.87 -10.85 1.76
CA THR A 58 -8.44 -9.51 1.64
C THR A 58 -9.88 -9.56 2.17
N PRO A 59 -10.37 -8.56 2.91
CA PRO A 59 -11.71 -8.61 3.50
C PRO A 59 -12.86 -8.91 2.54
N ASN A 60 -12.85 -8.38 1.31
CA ASN A 60 -13.83 -8.75 0.29
C ASN A 60 -13.75 -10.26 -0.07
N ARG A 61 -12.54 -10.82 -0.23
CA ARG A 61 -12.35 -12.25 -0.50
C ARG A 61 -12.77 -13.12 0.69
N LEU A 62 -12.48 -12.70 1.92
CA LEU A 62 -12.90 -13.44 3.11
C LEU A 62 -14.43 -13.48 3.24
N ILE A 63 -15.10 -12.34 3.03
CA ILE A 63 -16.56 -12.25 3.10
C ILE A 63 -17.23 -13.04 1.98
N TYR A 64 -16.64 -13.06 0.79
CA TYR A 64 -17.10 -13.95 -0.28
C TYR A 64 -17.06 -15.42 0.16
N LEU A 65 -16.00 -15.86 0.83
CA LEU A 65 -15.87 -17.25 1.32
C LEU A 65 -16.82 -17.57 2.50
N LEU A 66 -17.04 -16.61 3.40
CA LEU A 66 -18.02 -16.70 4.49
C LEU A 66 -19.48 -16.77 3.99
N LYS A 67 -19.78 -16.13 2.86
CA LYS A 67 -21.12 -16.04 2.27
C LYS A 67 -21.41 -17.12 1.21
N GLN A 68 -20.51 -18.09 1.01
CA GLN A 68 -20.84 -19.26 0.20
C GLN A 68 -21.89 -20.13 0.91
N ASP A 69 -22.60 -20.94 0.15
CA ASP A 69 -23.52 -21.95 0.66
C ASP A 69 -23.12 -23.34 0.15
N PRO A 70 -22.56 -24.24 1.00
CA PRO A 70 -22.17 -23.99 2.39
C PRO A 70 -20.95 -23.04 2.51
N PRO A 71 -20.74 -22.38 3.66
CA PRO A 71 -19.57 -21.52 3.88
C PRO A 71 -18.26 -22.28 3.70
N VAL A 72 -17.33 -21.70 2.94
CA VAL A 72 -16.01 -22.31 2.64
C VAL A 72 -15.01 -22.12 3.78
N ILE A 73 -15.31 -21.21 4.72
CA ILE A 73 -14.47 -20.93 5.89
C ILE A 73 -15.33 -20.63 7.13
N ASP A 74 -14.82 -21.07 8.28
CA ASP A 74 -15.35 -20.78 9.62
C ASP A 74 -14.31 -19.94 10.39
N LEU A 75 -14.78 -18.91 11.11
CA LEU A 75 -13.96 -18.00 11.91
C LEU A 75 -14.25 -18.08 13.41
N THR A 76 -15.12 -18.99 13.85
CA THR A 76 -15.51 -19.17 15.27
C THR A 76 -14.33 -19.49 16.19
N ARG A 77 -13.23 -20.04 15.66
CA ARG A 77 -12.02 -20.45 16.41
C ARG A 77 -10.80 -19.56 16.19
N VAL A 78 -10.98 -18.36 15.62
CA VAL A 78 -9.86 -17.42 15.39
C VAL A 78 -9.33 -16.91 16.73
N GLU A 79 -8.02 -17.07 16.95
CA GLU A 79 -7.33 -16.51 18.12
C GLU A 79 -6.68 -15.15 17.83
N TRP A 80 -6.24 -14.92 16.60
CA TRP A 80 -5.69 -13.63 16.18
C TRP A 80 -6.32 -13.13 14.88
N LEU A 81 -6.81 -11.91 14.94
CA LEU A 81 -7.29 -11.14 13.81
C LEU A 81 -6.40 -9.90 13.63
N VAL A 82 -5.53 -9.95 12.63
CA VAL A 82 -4.56 -8.88 12.35
C VAL A 82 -4.97 -8.14 11.08
N VAL A 83 -5.12 -6.82 11.17
CA VAL A 83 -5.42 -5.93 10.05
C VAL A 83 -4.19 -5.10 9.74
N ASP A 84 -3.66 -5.19 8.53
CA ASP A 84 -2.51 -4.43 8.06
C ASP A 84 -2.91 -3.34 7.04
N GLU A 85 -2.09 -2.29 6.91
CA GLU A 85 -2.44 -1.02 6.24
C GLU A 85 -3.81 -0.46 6.72
N SER A 86 -4.05 -0.42 8.05
CA SER A 86 -5.35 -0.10 8.64
C SER A 86 -5.78 1.38 8.51
N ASP A 87 -4.94 2.25 7.95
CA ASP A 87 -5.34 3.58 7.48
C ASP A 87 -6.20 3.51 6.21
N LYS A 88 -6.02 2.47 5.39
CA LYS A 88 -6.81 2.24 4.18
C LYS A 88 -8.28 1.90 4.44
N LEU A 89 -8.63 1.47 5.64
CA LEU A 89 -10.02 1.26 6.06
C LEU A 89 -10.85 2.57 6.03
N PHE A 90 -10.17 3.72 5.97
CA PHE A 90 -10.75 5.06 6.10
C PHE A 90 -10.55 5.95 4.86
N GLU A 91 -9.92 5.47 3.78
CA GLU A 91 -9.89 6.20 2.49
C GLU A 91 -11.34 6.40 1.96
N ASP A 92 -11.59 7.52 1.27
CA ASP A 92 -12.95 8.05 1.04
C ASP A 92 -13.88 7.12 0.24
N GLY A 93 -14.67 6.33 0.95
CA GLY A 93 -15.75 5.50 0.42
C GLY A 93 -16.68 5.05 1.55
N LYS A 94 -17.87 5.67 1.67
CA LYS A 94 -18.79 5.48 2.80
C LYS A 94 -19.43 4.07 2.89
N SER A 95 -19.20 3.20 1.92
CA SER A 95 -19.72 1.83 1.88
C SER A 95 -18.66 0.90 1.30
N GLY A 96 -18.29 -0.15 2.04
CA GLY A 96 -17.24 -1.07 1.63
C GLY A 96 -16.42 -1.57 2.81
N PHE A 97 -15.22 -1.03 3.00
CA PHE A 97 -14.21 -1.71 3.81
C PHE A 97 -14.51 -1.72 5.31
N ARG A 98 -15.12 -0.65 5.86
CA ARG A 98 -15.54 -0.61 7.28
C ARG A 98 -16.64 -1.64 7.57
N ASP A 99 -17.63 -1.76 6.68
CA ASP A 99 -18.74 -2.72 6.78
C ASP A 99 -18.24 -4.16 6.61
N GLN A 100 -17.26 -4.35 5.72
CA GLN A 100 -16.56 -5.61 5.55
C GLN A 100 -15.83 -6.00 6.85
N LEU A 101 -15.04 -5.10 7.42
CA LEU A 101 -14.31 -5.38 8.65
C LEU A 101 -15.26 -5.64 9.84
N ALA A 102 -16.35 -4.89 9.95
CA ALA A 102 -17.40 -5.14 10.95
C ALA A 102 -18.04 -6.54 10.77
N SER A 103 -18.33 -6.94 9.54
CA SER A 103 -18.86 -8.28 9.23
C SER A 103 -17.89 -9.39 9.65
N ILE A 104 -16.58 -9.19 9.43
CA ILE A 104 -15.53 -10.13 9.83
C ILE A 104 -15.36 -10.16 11.36
N PHE A 105 -15.42 -8.98 12.01
CA PHE A 105 -15.36 -8.85 13.47
C PHE A 105 -16.52 -9.58 14.17
N LEU A 106 -17.71 -9.58 13.57
CA LEU A 106 -18.88 -10.32 14.04
C LEU A 106 -18.77 -11.84 13.79
N ALA A 107 -18.11 -12.26 12.71
CA ALA A 107 -17.87 -13.67 12.42
C ALA A 107 -16.80 -14.30 13.34
N CYS A 108 -15.85 -13.51 13.85
CA CYS A 108 -14.85 -13.94 14.83
C CYS A 108 -15.44 -13.96 16.26
N THR A 109 -16.23 -14.99 16.58
CA THR A 109 -16.98 -15.12 17.85
C THR A 109 -16.18 -15.67 19.04
N SER A 110 -14.93 -16.08 18.84
CA SER A 110 -14.07 -16.63 19.90
C SER A 110 -13.84 -15.64 21.05
N HIS A 111 -14.11 -16.07 22.30
CA HIS A 111 -13.87 -15.26 23.50
C HIS A 111 -12.39 -14.95 23.78
N VAL A 112 -11.45 -15.64 23.12
CA VAL A 112 -10.00 -15.42 23.27
C VAL A 112 -9.39 -14.63 22.11
N VAL A 113 -10.22 -14.11 21.18
CA VAL A 113 -9.73 -13.41 19.99
C VAL A 113 -8.99 -12.12 20.34
N LYS A 114 -7.74 -12.03 19.89
CA LYS A 114 -6.89 -10.85 19.99
C LYS A 114 -6.91 -10.12 18.67
N ARG A 115 -7.07 -8.79 18.73
CA ARG A 115 -7.16 -7.92 17.56
C ARG A 115 -5.92 -7.03 17.51
N ALA A 116 -5.20 -7.03 16.39
CA ALA A 116 -4.06 -6.15 16.17
C ALA A 116 -4.27 -5.36 14.88
N LEU A 117 -4.08 -4.04 14.93
CA LEU A 117 -4.20 -3.16 13.78
C LEU A 117 -2.87 -2.46 13.56
N PHE A 118 -2.30 -2.65 12.38
CA PHE A 118 -1.05 -2.04 11.93
C PHE A 118 -1.36 -0.97 10.89
N SER A 119 -0.80 0.22 11.08
CA SER A 119 -1.01 1.36 10.19
C SER A 119 0.25 2.19 10.07
N ALA A 120 0.53 2.71 8.88
CA ALA A 120 1.61 3.67 8.67
C ALA A 120 1.22 5.08 9.10
N THR A 121 -0.07 5.42 9.05
CA THR A 121 -0.60 6.70 9.53
C THR A 121 -1.68 6.51 10.59
N PHE A 122 -1.67 7.36 11.62
CA PHE A 122 -2.68 7.38 12.67
C PHE A 122 -3.59 8.58 12.45
N ALA A 123 -4.46 8.45 11.45
CA ALA A 123 -5.50 9.43 11.15
C ALA A 123 -6.58 9.42 12.26
N PHE A 124 -7.23 10.56 12.48
CA PHE A 124 -8.24 10.72 13.53
C PHE A 124 -9.37 9.69 13.44
N ASP A 125 -9.86 9.41 12.23
CA ASP A 125 -10.92 8.43 11.99
C ASP A 125 -10.52 7.00 12.40
N VAL A 126 -9.24 6.62 12.20
CA VAL A 126 -8.68 5.34 12.67
C VAL A 126 -8.72 5.31 14.20
N GLU A 127 -8.25 6.37 14.85
CA GLU A 127 -8.21 6.46 16.31
C GLU A 127 -9.62 6.38 16.93
N GLN A 128 -10.59 7.08 16.37
CA GLN A 128 -11.99 7.05 16.82
C GLN A 128 -12.63 5.68 16.60
N TRP A 129 -12.44 5.08 15.44
CA TRP A 129 -13.01 3.76 15.15
C TRP A 129 -12.42 2.68 16.05
N CYS A 130 -11.11 2.69 16.28
CA CYS A 130 -10.47 1.78 17.23
C CYS A 130 -11.11 1.91 18.63
N LYS A 131 -11.22 3.15 19.15
CA LYS A 131 -11.87 3.44 20.45
C LYS A 131 -13.32 2.98 20.56
N LEU A 132 -14.05 2.88 19.45
CA LEU A 132 -15.45 2.46 19.40
C LEU A 132 -15.65 0.95 19.20
N ASN A 133 -14.65 0.22 18.69
CA ASN A 133 -14.79 -1.18 18.24
C ASN A 133 -13.80 -2.16 18.90
N LEU A 134 -12.93 -1.68 19.78
CA LEU A 134 -11.89 -2.46 20.45
C LEU A 134 -11.82 -2.09 21.94
N ASP A 135 -11.90 -3.10 22.80
CA ASP A 135 -11.67 -2.96 24.24
C ASP A 135 -10.18 -3.03 24.59
N ASN A 136 -9.78 -2.39 25.69
CA ASN A 136 -8.43 -2.50 26.29
C ASN A 136 -7.26 -2.26 25.32
N ILE A 137 -7.37 -1.26 24.46
CA ILE A 137 -6.41 -0.95 23.39
C ILE A 137 -5.03 -0.57 23.97
N ILE A 138 -3.97 -1.25 23.52
CA ILE A 138 -2.59 -0.83 23.70
C ILE A 138 -2.12 -0.14 22.41
N LEU A 139 -1.77 1.13 22.48
CA LEU A 139 -1.20 1.88 21.35
C LEU A 139 0.33 1.84 21.40
N VAL A 140 0.94 1.23 20.39
CA VAL A 140 2.40 1.28 20.16
C VAL A 140 2.67 2.18 18.96
N SER A 141 3.55 3.17 19.13
CA SER A 141 3.95 4.10 18.07
C SER A 141 5.47 4.18 18.00
N VAL A 142 6.01 4.19 16.78
CA VAL A 142 7.45 4.24 16.51
C VAL A 142 7.74 5.49 15.68
N GLY A 143 8.53 6.41 16.23
CA GLY A 143 8.76 7.73 15.63
C GLY A 143 7.64 8.74 15.89
N ALA A 144 7.71 9.88 15.21
CA ALA A 144 6.68 10.92 15.30
C ALA A 144 5.41 10.55 14.50
N ARG A 145 4.22 10.85 15.04
CA ARG A 145 2.94 10.56 14.39
C ARG A 145 2.86 11.21 13.00
N ASN A 146 2.59 10.40 11.97
CA ASN A 146 2.37 10.83 10.58
C ASN A 146 3.56 11.54 9.90
N ALA A 147 4.77 11.48 10.48
CA ALA A 147 5.97 11.96 9.82
C ALA A 147 6.35 11.04 8.65
N ALA A 148 6.79 11.62 7.54
CA ALA A 148 7.56 10.87 6.56
C ALA A 148 8.91 10.46 7.18
N ALA A 149 9.57 9.45 6.61
CA ALA A 149 10.90 9.07 7.05
C ALA A 149 11.88 10.24 6.83
N GLU A 150 12.55 10.68 7.91
CA GLU A 150 13.56 11.75 7.90
C GLU A 150 14.72 11.47 6.93
N THR A 151 14.88 10.22 6.49
CA THR A 151 15.85 9.77 5.49
C THR A 151 15.47 10.14 4.05
N VAL A 152 14.30 10.72 3.78
CA VAL A 152 13.84 11.04 2.42
C VAL A 152 13.84 12.56 2.18
N ASP A 153 14.75 13.02 1.32
CA ASP A 153 14.75 14.38 0.75
C ASP A 153 13.48 14.58 -0.10
N GLN A 154 12.67 15.58 0.22
CA GLN A 154 11.34 15.79 -0.37
C GLN A 154 11.24 17.14 -1.07
N GLU A 155 10.96 17.11 -2.37
CA GLU A 155 10.91 18.28 -3.26
C GLU A 155 9.52 18.44 -3.89
N LEU A 156 8.95 19.65 -3.80
CA LEU A 156 7.75 20.05 -4.55
C LEU A 156 8.17 20.87 -5.77
N LEU A 157 7.86 20.37 -6.97
CA LEU A 157 8.15 21.05 -8.24
C LEU A 157 6.84 21.56 -8.87
N PHE A 158 6.69 22.88 -8.95
CA PHE A 158 5.58 23.49 -9.67
C PHE A 158 5.81 23.36 -11.18
N VAL A 159 4.84 22.81 -11.90
CA VAL A 159 4.93 22.60 -13.36
C VAL A 159 3.90 23.39 -14.15
N GLY A 160 3.13 24.27 -13.48
CA GLY A 160 2.06 25.05 -14.10
C GLY A 160 0.82 24.21 -14.39
N SER A 161 0.89 23.42 -15.45
CA SER A 161 -0.22 22.63 -16.00
C SER A 161 0.20 21.19 -16.32
N GLU A 162 -0.76 20.36 -16.73
CA GLU A 162 -0.52 18.97 -17.14
C GLU A 162 0.56 18.80 -18.22
N THR A 163 0.62 19.71 -19.20
CA THR A 163 1.65 19.66 -20.25
C THR A 163 3.05 19.95 -19.72
N GLY A 164 3.16 20.69 -18.61
CA GLY A 164 4.44 20.96 -17.93
C GLY A 164 5.03 19.72 -17.25
N LYS A 165 4.22 18.73 -16.84
CA LYS A 165 4.71 17.50 -16.20
C LYS A 165 5.69 16.72 -17.09
N LEU A 166 5.41 16.62 -18.39
CA LEU A 166 6.28 15.92 -19.33
C LEU A 166 7.59 16.67 -19.55
N LEU A 167 7.55 18.02 -19.64
CA LEU A 167 8.75 18.85 -19.73
C LEU A 167 9.63 18.70 -18.48
N ALA A 168 9.03 18.76 -17.29
CA ALA A 168 9.72 18.56 -16.02
C ALA A 168 10.34 17.15 -15.91
N MET A 169 9.66 16.11 -16.41
CA MET A 169 10.22 14.76 -16.46
C MET A 169 11.42 14.68 -17.41
N ARG A 170 11.31 15.24 -18.63
CA ARG A 170 12.44 15.30 -19.59
C ARG A 170 13.64 16.07 -19.03
N ASP A 171 13.41 17.16 -18.32
CA ASP A 171 14.49 17.92 -17.69
C ASP A 171 15.12 17.20 -16.50
N LEU A 172 14.35 16.40 -15.76
CA LEU A 172 14.88 15.48 -14.73
C LEU A 172 15.71 14.35 -15.36
N VAL A 173 15.27 13.80 -16.49
CA VAL A 173 16.05 12.83 -17.29
C VAL A 173 17.38 13.44 -17.75
N LYS A 174 17.35 14.64 -18.35
CA LYS A 174 18.55 15.35 -18.85
C LYS A 174 19.55 15.75 -17.75
N LYS A 175 19.06 16.15 -16.58
CA LYS A 175 19.91 16.43 -15.39
C LYS A 175 20.57 15.16 -14.84
N GLY A 176 20.04 13.99 -15.20
CA GLY A 176 20.41 12.71 -14.64
C GLY A 176 19.71 12.42 -13.31
N PHE A 177 19.39 11.15 -13.11
CA PHE A 177 18.87 10.61 -11.86
C PHE A 177 19.61 9.32 -11.53
N THR A 178 19.47 8.83 -10.29
CA THR A 178 20.08 7.55 -9.87
C THR A 178 19.03 6.45 -9.89
N PRO A 179 19.09 5.47 -10.82
CA PRO A 179 18.24 4.28 -10.77
C PRO A 179 18.51 3.45 -9.51
N PRO A 180 17.56 2.65 -9.01
CA PRO A 180 16.20 2.46 -9.51
C PRO A 180 15.26 3.61 -9.12
N VAL A 181 14.39 4.03 -10.05
CA VAL A 181 13.39 5.08 -9.86
C VAL A 181 11.98 4.51 -9.97
N LEU A 182 11.10 4.89 -9.06
CA LEU A 182 9.68 4.53 -9.07
C LEU A 182 8.82 5.76 -9.36
N VAL A 183 8.03 5.72 -10.44
CA VAL A 183 7.18 6.83 -10.89
C VAL A 183 5.72 6.50 -10.63
N PHE A 184 4.99 7.41 -9.98
CA PHE A 184 3.56 7.27 -9.68
C PHE A 184 2.70 8.15 -10.58
N VAL A 185 1.72 7.51 -11.21
CA VAL A 185 0.67 8.15 -12.03
C VAL A 185 -0.73 7.73 -11.56
N GLN A 186 -1.75 8.53 -11.87
CA GLN A 186 -3.13 8.29 -11.44
C GLN A 186 -3.89 7.30 -12.32
N SER A 187 -3.60 7.22 -13.63
CA SER A 187 -4.34 6.37 -14.58
C SER A 187 -3.43 5.44 -15.41
N ILE A 188 -4.04 4.45 -16.05
CA ILE A 188 -3.35 3.44 -16.87
C ILE A 188 -2.92 4.03 -18.22
N GLU A 189 -3.75 4.91 -18.76
CA GLU A 189 -3.54 5.65 -20.01
C GLU A 189 -2.29 6.53 -19.87
N ARG A 190 -2.23 7.32 -18.80
CA ARG A 190 -1.06 8.16 -18.44
C ARG A 190 0.21 7.33 -18.22
N ALA A 191 0.09 6.12 -17.66
CA ALA A 191 1.21 5.20 -17.52
C ALA A 191 1.77 4.75 -18.88
N LYS A 192 0.88 4.45 -19.84
CA LYS A 192 1.23 4.03 -21.20
C LYS A 192 1.81 5.21 -22.01
N GLU A 193 1.21 6.39 -21.92
CA GLU A 193 1.72 7.63 -22.54
C GLU A 193 3.15 7.95 -22.07
N LEU A 194 3.37 8.04 -20.75
CA LEU A 194 4.68 8.36 -20.17
C LEU A 194 5.74 7.29 -20.48
N PHE A 195 5.34 6.01 -20.59
CA PHE A 195 6.22 4.92 -21.01
C PHE A 195 6.74 5.10 -22.45
N HIS A 196 5.86 5.46 -23.39
CA HIS A 196 6.26 5.70 -24.78
C HIS A 196 7.22 6.89 -24.90
N GLU A 197 6.96 7.96 -24.15
CA GLU A 197 7.84 9.14 -24.07
C GLU A 197 9.22 8.79 -23.51
N LEU A 198 9.30 8.04 -22.41
CA LEU A 198 10.59 7.66 -21.80
C LEU A 198 11.36 6.62 -22.63
N ILE A 199 10.69 5.75 -23.39
CA ILE A 199 11.33 4.90 -24.41
C ILE A 199 11.95 5.74 -25.52
N TYR A 200 11.25 6.79 -25.98
CA TYR A 200 11.76 7.67 -27.04
C TYR A 200 13.02 8.43 -26.59
N GLU A 201 13.09 8.83 -25.32
CA GLU A 201 14.29 9.41 -24.68
C GLU A 201 15.39 8.36 -24.38
N GLY A 202 15.22 7.10 -24.78
CA GLY A 202 16.22 6.04 -24.64
C GLY A 202 16.36 5.45 -23.22
N ILE A 203 15.36 5.63 -22.35
CA ILE A 203 15.41 5.16 -20.96
C ILE A 203 14.90 3.73 -20.85
N ASN A 204 15.62 2.90 -20.08
CA ASN A 204 15.17 1.56 -19.70
C ASN A 204 13.97 1.67 -18.74
N VAL A 205 12.75 1.66 -19.29
CA VAL A 205 11.49 1.86 -18.57
C VAL A 205 10.55 0.66 -18.74
N ASP A 206 9.69 0.41 -17.75
CA ASP A 206 8.53 -0.49 -17.89
C ASP A 206 7.35 0.03 -17.03
N VAL A 207 6.18 -0.59 -17.17
CA VAL A 207 4.93 -0.21 -16.51
C VAL A 207 4.29 -1.36 -15.74
N ILE A 208 3.72 -1.05 -14.59
CA ILE A 208 2.89 -1.96 -13.79
C ILE A 208 1.53 -1.32 -13.49
N HIS A 209 0.47 -1.87 -14.11
CA HIS A 209 -0.92 -1.43 -14.00
C HIS A 209 -1.89 -2.62 -14.04
N ALA A 210 -3.16 -2.39 -13.73
CA ALA A 210 -4.16 -3.45 -13.49
C ALA A 210 -4.27 -4.47 -14.64
N ASP A 211 -4.28 -4.03 -15.91
CA ASP A 211 -4.40 -4.91 -17.08
C ASP A 211 -3.23 -5.91 -17.25
N LYS A 212 -2.08 -5.71 -16.59
CA LYS A 212 -0.95 -6.66 -16.63
C LYS A 212 -1.32 -7.94 -15.88
N THR A 213 -1.07 -9.10 -16.47
CA THR A 213 -1.26 -10.40 -15.80
C THR A 213 -0.29 -10.55 -14.62
N GLN A 214 -0.59 -11.42 -13.64
CA GLN A 214 0.29 -11.59 -12.48
C GLN A 214 1.72 -12.00 -12.89
N GLN A 215 1.87 -12.91 -13.85
CA GLN A 215 3.18 -13.29 -14.39
C GLN A 215 3.93 -12.12 -15.04
N GLN A 216 3.23 -11.22 -15.73
CA GLN A 216 3.84 -9.99 -16.26
C GLN A 216 4.28 -9.06 -15.13
N ARG A 217 3.44 -8.85 -14.10
CA ARG A 217 3.78 -8.04 -12.92
C ARG A 217 5.04 -8.58 -12.22
N ASP A 218 5.12 -9.89 -12.02
CA ASP A 218 6.26 -10.56 -11.36
C ASP A 218 7.55 -10.41 -12.19
N ASN A 219 7.48 -10.59 -13.52
CA ASN A 219 8.62 -10.40 -14.43
C ASN A 219 9.15 -8.95 -14.44
N VAL A 220 8.25 -7.96 -14.41
CA VAL A 220 8.59 -6.53 -14.32
C VAL A 220 9.27 -6.22 -13.00
N VAL A 221 8.69 -6.64 -11.87
CA VAL A 221 9.27 -6.44 -10.53
C VAL A 221 10.64 -7.13 -10.40
N HIS A 222 10.80 -8.33 -10.95
CA HIS A 222 12.09 -9.02 -10.98
C HIS A 222 13.13 -8.26 -11.81
N SER A 223 12.76 -7.80 -13.01
CA SER A 223 13.68 -7.07 -13.91
C SER A 223 14.09 -5.69 -13.36
N PHE A 224 13.19 -5.02 -12.62
CA PHE A 224 13.48 -3.79 -11.89
C PHE A 224 14.44 -4.04 -10.72
N ARG A 225 14.19 -5.06 -9.89
CA ARG A 225 15.12 -5.48 -8.81
C ARG A 225 16.49 -5.92 -9.33
N ALA A 226 16.56 -6.46 -10.55
CA ALA A 226 17.80 -6.83 -11.22
C ALA A 226 18.53 -5.66 -11.91
N GLY A 227 18.03 -4.42 -11.80
CA GLY A 227 18.63 -3.23 -12.41
C GLY A 227 18.50 -3.14 -13.94
N LYS A 228 17.76 -4.06 -14.58
CA LYS A 228 17.53 -4.05 -16.04
C LYS A 228 16.57 -2.92 -16.44
N ILE A 229 15.58 -2.65 -15.59
CA ILE A 229 14.68 -1.50 -15.70
C ILE A 229 15.20 -0.43 -14.74
N TRP A 230 15.41 0.78 -15.25
CA TRP A 230 15.88 1.92 -14.46
C TRP A 230 14.72 2.74 -13.89
N VAL A 231 13.62 2.84 -14.63
CA VAL A 231 12.41 3.58 -14.27
C VAL A 231 11.21 2.65 -14.33
N LEU A 232 10.49 2.48 -13.22
CA LEU A 232 9.24 1.73 -13.18
C LEU A 232 8.07 2.68 -12.97
N ILE A 233 7.17 2.75 -13.95
CA ILE A 233 5.94 3.54 -13.84
C ILE A 233 4.84 2.65 -13.24
N CYS A 234 4.15 3.13 -12.22
CA CYS A 234 3.10 2.40 -11.52
C CYS A 234 1.87 3.27 -11.24
N THR A 235 0.69 2.65 -11.30
CA THR A 235 -0.52 3.27 -10.76
C THR A 235 -0.60 3.07 -9.25
N ALA A 236 -1.17 4.05 -8.55
CA ALA A 236 -1.27 4.08 -7.09
C ALA A 236 -1.92 2.85 -6.45
N LEU A 237 -2.77 2.13 -7.19
CA LEU A 237 -3.43 0.91 -6.74
C LEU A 237 -2.48 -0.31 -6.74
N LEU A 238 -1.64 -0.47 -7.77
CA LEU A 238 -0.77 -1.66 -7.91
C LEU A 238 0.55 -1.59 -7.14
N ALA A 239 1.04 -0.40 -6.81
CA ALA A 239 2.24 -0.28 -5.98
C ALA A 239 2.04 -0.77 -4.53
N ARG A 240 0.79 -0.92 -4.07
CA ARG A 240 0.43 -1.29 -2.69
C ARG A 240 0.84 -2.74 -2.39
N GLY A 241 1.57 -2.93 -1.29
CA GLY A 241 2.20 -4.20 -0.92
C GLY A 241 3.29 -4.74 -1.86
N ILE A 242 3.61 -4.12 -3.01
CA ILE A 242 4.81 -4.51 -3.77
C ILE A 242 6.03 -3.93 -3.05
N ASP A 243 6.93 -4.82 -2.64
CA ASP A 243 8.16 -4.45 -1.94
C ASP A 243 9.27 -4.08 -2.94
N PHE A 244 9.29 -2.81 -3.34
CA PHE A 244 10.37 -2.23 -4.12
C PHE A 244 11.57 -1.93 -3.20
N LYS A 245 12.39 -2.96 -2.93
CA LYS A 245 13.65 -2.79 -2.18
C LYS A 245 14.65 -1.97 -2.99
N GLY A 246 15.36 -1.05 -2.34
CA GLY A 246 16.48 -0.32 -2.95
C GLY A 246 16.10 0.75 -3.98
N VAL A 247 14.89 1.31 -3.93
CA VAL A 247 14.54 2.48 -4.75
C VAL A 247 15.31 3.70 -4.26
N ASN A 248 16.06 4.35 -5.16
CA ASN A 248 16.85 5.54 -4.85
C ASN A 248 16.04 6.84 -5.01
N MET A 249 15.08 6.85 -5.93
CA MET A 249 14.21 8.01 -6.16
C MET A 249 12.75 7.61 -6.38
N VAL A 250 11.83 8.36 -5.79
CA VAL A 250 10.39 8.32 -6.07
C VAL A 250 10.00 9.60 -6.81
N ILE A 251 9.22 9.48 -7.89
CA ILE A 251 8.66 10.61 -8.61
C ILE A 251 7.14 10.50 -8.56
N ASN A 252 6.47 11.44 -7.89
CA ASN A 252 5.03 11.63 -8.03
C ASN A 252 4.80 12.49 -9.26
N TYR A 253 4.66 11.86 -10.43
CA TYR A 253 4.35 12.54 -11.68
C TYR A 253 2.94 13.13 -11.63
N ASP A 254 2.00 12.38 -11.05
CA ASP A 254 0.71 12.89 -10.62
C ASP A 254 0.68 13.10 -9.11
N PHE A 255 0.12 14.24 -8.70
CA PHE A 255 -0.02 14.60 -7.29
C PHE A 255 -0.82 13.53 -6.52
N PRO A 256 -0.44 13.20 -5.28
CA PRO A 256 -1.18 12.25 -4.46
C PRO A 256 -2.51 12.86 -3.99
N THR A 257 -3.55 12.02 -3.96
CA THR A 257 -4.92 12.40 -3.55
C THR A 257 -5.06 12.64 -2.05
N SER A 258 -4.10 12.14 -1.25
CA SER A 258 -4.05 12.35 0.19
C SER A 258 -2.63 12.32 0.74
N ALA A 259 -2.43 12.90 1.92
CA ALA A 259 -1.18 12.82 2.66
C ALA A 259 -0.78 11.37 3.04
N VAL A 260 -1.77 10.49 3.29
CA VAL A 260 -1.53 9.07 3.55
C VAL A 260 -0.97 8.39 2.31
N GLU A 261 -1.58 8.64 1.15
CA GLU A 261 -1.07 8.15 -0.12
C GLU A 261 0.36 8.66 -0.38
N TYR A 262 0.61 9.96 -0.17
CA TYR A 262 1.94 10.54 -0.30
C TYR A 262 3.01 9.81 0.52
N ILE A 263 2.77 9.63 1.83
CA ILE A 263 3.67 8.92 2.75
C ILE A 263 3.94 7.49 2.25
N HIS A 264 2.90 6.79 1.78
CA HIS A 264 3.02 5.41 1.28
C HIS A 264 3.83 5.30 -0.02
N ARG A 265 3.76 6.32 -0.89
CA ARG A 265 4.53 6.43 -2.13
C ARG A 265 6.00 6.75 -1.85
N ILE A 266 6.31 7.76 -1.03
CA ILE A 266 7.70 8.15 -0.73
C ILE A 266 8.40 7.12 0.17
N GLY A 267 7.66 6.42 1.05
CA GLY A 267 8.16 5.30 1.86
C GLY A 267 8.56 4.04 1.07
N ARG A 268 8.64 4.11 -0.27
CA ARG A 268 9.31 3.12 -1.13
C ARG A 268 10.81 3.38 -1.25
N THR A 269 11.28 4.62 -1.03
CA THR A 269 12.70 4.96 -0.87
C THR A 269 13.05 5.20 0.61
N GLY A 270 14.31 5.53 0.92
CA GLY A 270 14.78 5.87 2.28
C GLY A 270 14.81 4.70 3.29
N ARG A 271 14.80 3.45 2.82
CA ARG A 271 14.67 2.24 3.66
C ARG A 271 16.01 1.77 4.23
N ALA A 272 15.94 1.07 5.37
CA ALA A 272 17.08 0.40 6.02
C ALA A 272 18.30 1.31 6.33
N GLY A 273 18.06 2.59 6.63
CA GLY A 273 19.11 3.56 6.97
C GLY A 273 19.77 4.24 5.76
N HIS A 274 19.38 3.89 4.53
CA HIS A 274 19.77 4.64 3.34
C HIS A 274 18.93 5.91 3.20
N THR A 275 19.53 6.96 2.65
CA THR A 275 18.81 8.17 2.20
C THR A 275 18.07 7.91 0.90
N GLY A 276 16.93 8.56 0.70
CA GLY A 276 16.15 8.55 -0.54
C GLY A 276 15.82 9.95 -1.03
N LYS A 277 15.38 10.08 -2.28
CA LYS A 277 14.81 11.33 -2.81
C LYS A 277 13.39 11.13 -3.32
N ALA A 278 12.50 12.09 -3.05
CA ALA A 278 11.13 12.12 -3.53
C ALA A 278 10.81 13.46 -4.19
N VAL A 279 10.58 13.46 -5.50
CA VAL A 279 10.16 14.65 -6.26
C VAL A 279 8.68 14.55 -6.56
N THR A 280 7.93 15.62 -6.32
CA THR A 280 6.47 15.66 -6.54
C THR A 280 6.10 16.82 -7.45
N PHE A 281 5.57 16.51 -8.62
CA PHE A 281 5.07 17.50 -9.56
C PHE A 281 3.68 17.95 -9.12
N PHE A 282 3.43 19.26 -9.15
CA PHE A 282 2.10 19.83 -8.87
C PHE A 282 1.73 20.94 -9.86
N THR A 283 0.46 20.96 -10.26
CA THR A 283 -0.13 21.97 -11.14
C THR A 283 -0.91 23.01 -10.33
N GLU A 284 -1.57 23.95 -11.01
CA GLU A 284 -2.54 24.82 -10.36
C GLU A 284 -3.78 24.10 -9.83
N ASP A 285 -4.17 22.98 -10.43
CA ASP A 285 -5.35 22.20 -10.03
C ASP A 285 -5.11 21.40 -8.74
N ASP A 286 -3.84 21.10 -8.42
CA ASP A 286 -3.42 20.38 -7.22
C ASP A 286 -3.41 21.24 -5.94
N LYS A 287 -3.52 22.57 -6.06
CA LYS A 287 -3.56 23.54 -4.94
C LYS A 287 -4.45 23.12 -3.75
N PRO A 288 -5.66 22.55 -3.93
CA PRO A 288 -6.53 22.19 -2.81
C PRO A 288 -5.99 21.02 -1.96
N LEU A 289 -5.20 20.14 -2.57
CA LEU A 289 -4.55 19.00 -1.91
C LEU A 289 -3.15 19.36 -1.37
N LEU A 290 -2.50 20.34 -2.00
CA LEU A 290 -1.10 20.75 -1.76
C LEU A 290 -0.76 20.97 -0.29
N ARG A 291 -1.65 21.64 0.49
CA ARG A 291 -1.41 21.90 1.93
C ARG A 291 -1.26 20.61 2.74
N SER A 292 -1.93 19.52 2.36
CA SER A 292 -1.86 18.25 3.11
C SER A 292 -0.48 17.59 2.99
N VAL A 293 0.09 17.61 1.77
CA VAL A 293 1.44 17.10 1.46
C VAL A 293 2.51 18.04 2.02
N ALA A 294 2.35 19.34 1.85
CA ALA A 294 3.27 20.35 2.37
C ALA A 294 3.49 20.23 3.89
N ASN A 295 2.43 19.93 4.66
CA ASN A 295 2.57 19.67 6.10
C ASN A 295 3.46 18.45 6.41
N VAL A 296 3.37 17.38 5.61
CA VAL A 296 4.21 16.17 5.79
C VAL A 296 5.67 16.49 5.50
N ILE A 297 5.95 17.20 4.40
CA ILE A 297 7.29 17.62 4.01
C ILE A 297 7.91 18.50 5.10
N GLN A 298 7.15 19.46 5.63
CA GLN A 298 7.60 20.32 6.73
C GLN A 298 7.85 19.55 8.03
N GLN A 299 7.01 18.56 8.36
CA GLN A 299 7.19 17.69 9.53
C GLN A 299 8.43 16.80 9.42
N ALA A 300 8.84 16.43 8.20
CA ALA A 300 10.10 15.72 7.93
C ALA A 300 11.33 16.66 7.83
N GLY A 301 11.19 17.95 8.18
CA GLY A 301 12.29 18.92 8.15
C GLY A 301 12.71 19.41 6.76
N CYS A 302 12.01 19.00 5.70
CA CYS A 302 12.31 19.40 4.32
C CYS A 302 11.77 20.81 4.01
N PRO A 303 12.44 21.58 3.13
CA PRO A 303 12.05 22.95 2.83
C PRO A 303 10.73 23.03 2.05
N VAL A 304 9.78 23.77 2.60
CA VAL A 304 8.50 24.10 1.93
C VAL A 304 8.46 25.59 1.61
N PRO A 305 8.31 25.99 0.33
CA PRO A 305 8.19 27.40 -0.06
C PRO A 305 7.06 28.13 0.68
N ASP A 306 7.31 29.37 1.11
CA ASP A 306 6.38 30.11 1.98
C ASP A 306 5.03 30.41 1.32
N TYR A 307 4.99 30.60 0.00
CA TYR A 307 3.74 30.78 -0.73
C TYR A 307 2.79 29.57 -0.61
N ILE A 308 3.32 28.35 -0.38
CA ILE A 308 2.52 27.15 -0.19
C ILE A 308 1.84 27.14 1.20
N LYS A 309 2.49 27.75 2.21
CA LYS A 309 1.97 27.85 3.59
C LYS A 309 0.73 28.76 3.67
N ALA A 310 0.60 29.70 2.73
CA ALA A 310 -0.49 30.67 2.63
C ALA A 310 -1.80 30.09 2.10
N PHE A 311 -1.81 28.96 1.38
CA PHE A 311 -3.05 28.37 0.86
C PHE A 311 -3.97 27.93 2.00
N HIS A 312 -5.21 28.40 2.03
CA HIS A 312 -6.18 28.01 3.05
C HIS A 312 -6.52 26.51 2.98
N LYS A 313 -6.80 25.92 4.15
CA LYS A 313 -7.24 24.52 4.24
C LYS A 313 -8.64 24.42 3.62
N LEU A 314 -8.85 23.49 2.68
CA LEU A 314 -10.21 23.10 2.28
C LEU A 314 -11.01 22.73 3.53
N GLN A 315 -12.13 23.42 3.74
CA GLN A 315 -13.16 22.94 4.66
C GLN A 315 -13.88 21.78 3.96
N ARG A 316 -13.84 20.60 4.57
CA ARG A 316 -14.72 19.46 4.25
C ARG A 316 -16.02 19.61 5.03
#